data_AF-A0A7Y1UPP5-F1
#
_entry.id   AF-A0A7Y1UPP5-F1
#
_cell.length_a   1.000
_cell.length_b   1.000
_cell.length_c   1.000
_cell.angle_alpha   90.00
_cell.angle_beta   90.00
_cell.angle_gamma   90.00
#
_symmetry.space_group_name_H-M   'P 1'
#
loop_
_entity.id
_entity.type
_entity.pdbx_description
1 polymer ?
#
loop_
_entity_poly.entity_id
_entity_poly.type
_entity_poly.pdbx_seq_one_letter_code
_entity_poly.pdbx_strand_id
1 'polypeptide(L)'
;MRKAVMTLVALMMLVVPGTAFAQSGDGQVTVVHGVPGLTVDVYVNDALTLPGFEYGTVTDPLTLPAGDYDIDIRGAGDPASSDPVLTELVTLPAGANATIQANLDGAGAPKISVWVNDISTIAAGEGRVTVRHTAAAPNVDILANDGDLFPNVPNGAEGVADVPAGDYNVKVTLVDDAASIVEEVPALTIPEGTNVIVYAIGDAGAGTFQLAVQSISGLHTAPAGVPSGTGGDLSTGVPAWLIASMAVAATAIAAGGLRASRQRG
;
A
#
# COMPACT_ATOMS: atom_id res chain seq x y z
N MET A 1 18.62 -58.13 -57.62
CA MET A 1 18.80 -57.14 -56.53
C MET A 1 18.29 -55.79 -57.02
N ARG A 2 17.06 -55.40 -56.67
CA ARG A 2 16.41 -54.17 -57.14
C ARG A 2 15.90 -53.36 -55.93
N LYS A 3 16.66 -52.32 -55.62
CA LYS A 3 16.35 -51.01 -55.02
C LYS A 3 15.06 -50.91 -54.19
N ALA A 4 15.21 -50.77 -52.86
CA ALA A 4 14.22 -50.15 -51.99
C ALA A 4 14.70 -48.73 -51.67
N VAL A 5 13.96 -47.72 -52.13
CA VAL A 5 14.14 -46.31 -51.79
C VAL A 5 13.11 -46.02 -50.69
N MET A 6 13.60 -45.73 -49.49
CA MET A 6 12.80 -45.44 -48.31
C MET A 6 12.70 -43.92 -48.17
N THR A 7 11.52 -43.37 -48.46
CA THR A 7 11.27 -41.93 -48.41
C THR A 7 10.98 -41.52 -46.97
N LEU A 8 11.89 -40.74 -46.39
CA LEU A 8 11.78 -40.13 -45.06
C LEU A 8 10.76 -38.99 -45.12
N VAL A 9 9.63 -39.12 -44.42
CA VAL A 9 8.66 -38.03 -44.22
C VAL A 9 9.15 -37.20 -43.03
N ALA A 10 9.69 -36.01 -43.31
CA ALA A 10 10.04 -35.03 -42.30
C ALA A 10 8.76 -34.33 -41.80
N LEU A 11 8.34 -34.65 -40.58
CA LEU A 11 7.24 -33.97 -39.89
C LEU A 11 7.78 -32.66 -39.31
N MET A 12 7.55 -31.56 -40.02
CA MET A 12 7.92 -30.22 -39.59
C MET A 12 6.89 -29.75 -38.54
N MET A 13 7.24 -29.83 -37.25
CA MET A 13 6.46 -29.21 -36.17
C MET A 13 6.52 -27.69 -36.32
N LEU A 14 5.38 -27.09 -36.66
CA LEU A 14 5.18 -25.65 -36.65
C LEU A 14 5.12 -25.17 -35.19
N VAL A 15 6.21 -24.62 -34.69
CA VAL A 15 6.21 -23.87 -33.42
C VAL A 15 5.49 -22.56 -33.69
N VAL A 16 4.24 -22.46 -33.25
CA VAL A 16 3.53 -21.19 -33.20
C VAL A 16 4.10 -20.43 -31.99
N PRO A 17 4.78 -19.28 -32.16
CA PRO A 17 5.12 -18.44 -31.03
C PRO A 17 3.81 -18.01 -30.36
N GLY A 18 3.60 -18.45 -29.11
CA GLY A 18 2.49 -17.96 -28.31
C GLY A 18 2.63 -16.45 -28.18
N THR A 19 1.63 -15.71 -28.67
CA THR A 19 1.49 -14.29 -28.34
C THR A 19 1.29 -14.19 -26.84
N ALA A 20 2.31 -13.76 -26.11
CA ALA A 20 2.15 -13.32 -24.73
C ALA A 20 1.16 -12.14 -24.75
N PHE A 21 -0.01 -12.32 -24.15
CA PHE A 21 -0.89 -11.19 -23.89
C PHE A 21 -0.17 -10.30 -22.88
N ALA A 22 0.40 -9.19 -23.33
CA ALA A 22 0.85 -8.14 -22.44
C ALA A 22 -0.34 -7.74 -21.56
N GLN A 23 -0.23 -8.01 -20.26
CA GLN A 23 -1.25 -7.66 -19.28
C GLN A 23 -1.32 -6.12 -19.29
N SER A 24 -2.33 -5.54 -19.93
CA SER A 24 -2.38 -4.09 -20.13
C SER A 24 -2.69 -3.40 -18.80
N GLY A 25 -1.71 -2.67 -18.29
CA GLY A 25 -1.84 -1.80 -17.12
C GLY A 25 -0.47 -1.49 -16.55
N ASP A 26 -0.19 -0.20 -16.32
CA ASP A 26 1.04 0.20 -15.66
C ASP A 26 0.99 -0.19 -14.18
N GLY A 27 2.11 -0.65 -13.64
CA GLY A 27 2.35 -0.82 -12.22
C GLY A 27 3.12 0.36 -11.63
N GLN A 28 3.14 0.44 -10.31
CA GLN A 28 3.97 1.38 -9.55
C GLN A 28 5.05 0.62 -8.81
N VAL A 29 6.29 1.07 -8.93
CA VAL A 29 7.46 0.44 -8.29
C VAL A 29 8.18 1.47 -7.45
N THR A 30 8.34 1.19 -6.16
CA THR A 30 9.24 1.94 -5.28
C THR A 30 10.53 1.15 -5.09
N VAL A 31 11.69 1.82 -5.16
CA VAL A 31 12.99 1.18 -4.96
C VAL A 31 13.56 1.62 -3.61
N VAL A 32 14.12 0.66 -2.85
CA VAL A 32 14.70 0.90 -1.52
C VAL A 32 16.12 0.35 -1.48
N HIS A 33 17.07 1.15 -0.98
CA HIS A 33 18.44 0.70 -0.74
C HIS A 33 18.70 0.37 0.72
N GLY A 34 18.80 -0.91 1.03
CA GLY A 34 18.99 -1.43 2.38
C GLY A 34 20.36 -2.07 2.64
N VAL A 35 21.33 -1.92 1.73
CA VAL A 35 22.70 -2.46 1.89
C VAL A 35 23.66 -1.33 2.33
N PRO A 36 24.28 -1.42 3.51
CA PRO A 36 25.14 -0.37 4.05
C PRO A 36 26.50 -0.33 3.36
N GLY A 37 27.14 0.84 3.39
CA GLY A 37 28.54 1.02 2.94
C GLY A 37 28.76 0.98 1.41
N LEU A 38 27.69 0.95 0.62
CA LEU A 38 27.72 0.87 -0.84
C LEU A 38 26.79 1.92 -1.45
N THR A 39 27.33 2.82 -2.27
CA THR A 39 26.53 3.62 -3.20
C THR A 39 26.50 2.87 -4.53
N VAL A 40 25.32 2.73 -5.13
CA VAL A 40 25.11 1.85 -6.28
C VAL A 40 24.43 2.56 -7.45
N ASP A 41 24.71 2.09 -8.66
CA ASP A 41 23.94 2.43 -9.85
C ASP A 41 22.96 1.29 -10.16
N VAL A 42 21.67 1.61 -10.30
CA VAL A 42 20.62 0.63 -10.64
C VAL A 42 20.29 0.74 -12.12
N TYR A 43 20.41 -0.38 -12.80
CA TYR A 43 20.08 -0.54 -14.21
C TYR A 43 18.82 -1.39 -14.34
N VAL A 44 17.93 -0.98 -15.24
CA VAL A 44 16.71 -1.72 -15.58
C VAL A 44 16.76 -1.99 -17.07
N ASN A 45 16.77 -3.26 -17.48
CA ASN A 45 16.94 -3.68 -18.88
C ASN A 45 18.15 -3.00 -19.54
N ASP A 46 19.33 -3.09 -18.91
CA ASP A 46 20.60 -2.45 -19.31
C ASP A 46 20.61 -0.91 -19.33
N ALA A 47 19.50 -0.24 -18.98
CA ALA A 47 19.42 1.21 -18.93
C ALA A 47 19.65 1.74 -17.51
N LEU A 48 20.63 2.65 -17.35
CA LEU A 48 20.88 3.33 -16.08
C LEU A 48 19.64 4.13 -15.67
N THR A 49 19.01 3.71 -14.56
CA THR A 49 17.73 4.26 -14.10
C THR A 49 17.91 5.08 -12.82
N LEU A 50 18.68 4.57 -11.85
CA LEU A 50 18.97 5.28 -10.60
C LEU A 50 20.49 5.40 -10.42
N PRO A 51 21.10 6.53 -10.78
CA PRO A 51 22.52 6.76 -10.56
C PRO A 51 22.80 7.16 -9.11
N GLY A 52 23.88 6.63 -8.53
CA GLY A 52 24.38 7.04 -7.22
C GLY A 52 23.39 6.82 -6.07
N PHE A 53 22.63 5.74 -6.10
CA PHE A 53 21.61 5.41 -5.12
C PHE A 53 22.25 5.03 -3.77
N GLU A 54 21.88 5.75 -2.71
CA GLU A 54 22.56 5.71 -1.40
C GLU A 54 21.80 4.89 -0.36
N TYR A 55 22.52 4.30 0.59
CA TYR A 55 21.93 3.49 1.65
C TYR A 55 20.90 4.28 2.47
N GLY A 56 19.73 3.69 2.72
CA GLY A 56 18.61 4.33 3.44
C GLY A 56 17.67 5.13 2.56
N THR A 57 17.95 5.26 1.26
CA THR A 57 17.07 5.98 0.35
C THR A 57 15.89 5.14 -0.12
N VAL A 58 14.76 5.82 -0.30
CA VAL A 58 13.51 5.29 -0.84
C VAL A 58 13.11 6.22 -1.99
N THR A 59 12.84 5.68 -3.18
CA THR A 59 12.42 6.50 -4.31
C THR A 59 10.95 6.91 -4.20
N ASP A 60 10.58 7.96 -4.93
CA ASP A 60 9.17 8.13 -5.31
C ASP A 60 8.72 6.94 -6.18
N PRO A 61 7.41 6.62 -6.22
CA PRO A 61 6.89 5.55 -7.07
C PRO A 61 7.17 5.81 -8.55
N LEU A 62 7.81 4.84 -9.21
CA LEU A 62 8.08 4.82 -10.64
C LEU A 62 6.93 4.10 -11.34
N THR A 63 6.37 4.71 -12.39
CA THR A 63 5.35 4.07 -13.22
C THR A 63 6.02 3.25 -14.31
N LEU A 64 5.76 1.95 -14.34
CA LEU A 64 6.36 1.00 -15.29
C LEU A 64 5.26 0.12 -15.90
N PRO A 65 5.30 -0.19 -17.21
CA PRO A 65 4.40 -1.16 -17.80
C PRO A 65 4.52 -2.54 -17.13
N ALA A 66 3.44 -3.32 -17.09
CA ALA A 66 3.55 -4.71 -16.69
C ALA A 66 4.53 -5.48 -17.59
N GLY A 67 5.34 -6.36 -17.00
CA GLY A 67 6.31 -7.15 -17.74
C GLY A 67 7.45 -7.67 -16.88
N ASP A 68 8.39 -8.34 -17.53
CA ASP A 68 9.63 -8.80 -16.90
C ASP A 68 10.72 -7.75 -17.06
N TYR A 69 11.46 -7.51 -15.99
CA TYR A 69 12.53 -6.52 -15.90
C TYR A 69 13.79 -7.18 -15.38
N ASP A 70 14.89 -6.99 -16.12
CA ASP A 70 16.22 -7.36 -15.65
C ASP A 70 16.78 -6.22 -14.80
N ILE A 71 17.09 -6.51 -13.54
CA ILE A 71 17.59 -5.51 -12.59
C ILE A 71 19.03 -5.86 -12.25
N ASP A 72 19.92 -4.95 -12.62
CA ASP A 72 21.33 -5.03 -12.30
C ASP A 72 21.73 -3.90 -11.35
N ILE A 73 22.45 -4.25 -10.30
CA ILE A 73 23.01 -3.30 -9.33
C ILE A 73 24.53 -3.34 -9.45
N ARG A 74 25.13 -2.20 -9.77
CA ARG A 74 26.58 -2.03 -9.93
C ARG A 74 27.11 -1.01 -8.91
N GLY A 75 28.42 -1.02 -8.64
CA GLY A 75 29.03 0.05 -7.87
C GLY A 75 28.85 1.39 -8.58
N ALA A 76 28.57 2.45 -7.82
CA ALA A 76 28.34 3.76 -8.42
C ALA A 76 29.57 4.26 -9.18
N GLY A 77 29.38 4.64 -10.45
CA GLY A 77 30.44 5.11 -11.33
C GLY A 77 31.30 4.01 -11.96
N ASP A 78 31.02 2.73 -11.68
CA ASP A 78 31.63 1.63 -12.42
C ASP A 78 31.19 1.65 -13.90
N PRO A 79 32.03 1.20 -14.84
CA PRO A 79 31.63 1.10 -16.24
C PRO A 79 30.39 0.21 -16.40
N ALA A 80 29.44 0.59 -17.26
CA ALA A 80 28.23 -0.23 -17.50
C ALA A 80 28.53 -1.67 -17.97
N SER A 81 29.72 -1.92 -18.50
CA SER A 81 30.20 -3.25 -18.90
C SER A 81 30.79 -4.08 -17.76
N SER A 82 30.84 -3.56 -16.53
CA SER A 82 31.31 -4.32 -15.37
C SER A 82 30.26 -5.33 -14.92
N ASP A 83 30.73 -6.44 -14.33
CA ASP A 83 29.85 -7.43 -13.74
C ASP A 83 29.02 -6.80 -12.61
N PRO A 84 27.68 -7.01 -12.58
CA PRO A 84 26.83 -6.57 -11.48
C PRO A 84 27.20 -7.22 -10.14
N VAL A 85 26.99 -6.48 -9.05
CA VAL A 85 27.09 -7.00 -7.69
C VAL A 85 25.86 -7.85 -7.36
N LEU A 86 24.69 -7.45 -7.87
CA LEU A 86 23.44 -8.20 -7.81
C LEU A 86 22.72 -8.12 -9.16
N THR A 87 22.13 -9.24 -9.55
CA THR A 87 21.26 -9.36 -10.72
C THR A 87 20.02 -10.15 -10.31
N GLU A 88 18.84 -9.68 -10.68
CA GLU A 88 17.56 -10.38 -10.45
C GLU A 88 16.59 -10.11 -11.61
N LEU A 89 15.90 -11.16 -12.07
CA LEU A 89 14.80 -11.03 -13.01
C LEU A 89 13.49 -10.85 -12.23
N VAL A 90 12.85 -9.70 -12.38
CA VAL A 90 11.62 -9.36 -11.65
C VAL A 90 10.44 -9.27 -12.59
N THR A 91 9.37 -10.00 -12.30
CA THR A 91 8.08 -9.84 -12.99
C THR A 91 7.22 -8.83 -12.26
N LEU A 92 6.80 -7.77 -12.96
CA LEU A 92 5.83 -6.78 -12.49
C LEU A 92 4.43 -7.11 -13.05
N PRO A 93 3.48 -7.56 -12.20
CA PRO A 93 2.11 -7.77 -12.64
C PRO A 93 1.43 -6.43 -12.99
N ALA A 94 0.47 -6.45 -13.92
CA ALA A 94 -0.23 -5.22 -14.29
C ALA A 94 -1.05 -4.65 -13.14
N GLY A 95 -0.95 -3.33 -12.96
CA GLY A 95 -1.63 -2.62 -11.88
C GLY A 95 -1.07 -2.89 -10.48
N ALA A 96 0.02 -3.66 -10.35
CA ALA A 96 0.64 -3.91 -9.06
C ALA A 96 1.26 -2.63 -8.50
N ASN A 97 1.16 -2.46 -7.18
CA ASN A 97 2.03 -1.55 -6.45
C ASN A 97 3.09 -2.44 -5.78
N ALA A 98 4.36 -2.26 -6.12
CA ALA A 98 5.43 -3.13 -5.67
C ALA A 98 6.60 -2.33 -5.09
N THR A 99 7.34 -2.95 -4.18
CA THR A 99 8.64 -2.47 -3.73
C THR A 99 9.71 -3.44 -4.16
N ILE A 100 10.78 -2.91 -4.76
CA ILE A 100 12.00 -3.65 -5.04
C ILE A 100 13.07 -3.12 -4.11
N GLN A 101 13.71 -4.01 -3.37
CA GLN A 101 14.64 -3.62 -2.32
C GLN A 101 15.93 -4.40 -2.45
N ALA A 102 17.05 -3.70 -2.49
CA ALA A 102 18.35 -4.30 -2.20
C ALA A 102 18.49 -4.39 -0.69
N ASN A 103 18.74 -5.58 -0.14
CA ASN A 103 18.83 -5.77 1.32
C ASN A 103 19.84 -6.85 1.70
N LEU A 104 20.05 -7.01 3.00
CA LEU A 104 20.85 -8.11 3.54
C LEU A 104 19.95 -9.27 3.97
N ASP A 105 20.38 -10.50 3.70
CA ASP A 105 19.81 -11.67 4.35
C ASP A 105 20.26 -11.78 5.82
N GLY A 106 19.71 -12.74 6.57
CA GLY A 106 20.06 -12.93 7.97
C GLY A 106 21.55 -13.24 8.24
N ALA A 107 22.32 -13.62 7.22
CA ALA A 107 23.75 -13.86 7.31
C ALA A 107 24.60 -12.64 6.88
N GLY A 108 23.98 -11.55 6.44
CA GLY A 108 24.67 -10.35 5.95
C GLY A 108 25.03 -10.39 4.47
N ALA A 109 24.54 -11.37 3.69
CA ALA A 109 24.77 -11.38 2.26
C ALA A 109 23.75 -10.48 1.53
N PRO A 110 24.19 -9.67 0.55
CA PRO A 110 23.29 -8.81 -0.21
C PRO A 110 22.40 -9.66 -1.13
N LYS A 111 21.13 -9.25 -1.26
CA LYS A 111 20.13 -9.84 -2.17
C LYS A 111 19.12 -8.80 -2.62
N ILE A 112 18.32 -9.14 -3.63
CA ILE A 112 17.13 -8.37 -4.02
C ILE A 112 15.89 -9.07 -3.45
N SER A 113 14.98 -8.29 -2.86
CA SER A 113 13.66 -8.74 -2.44
C SER A 113 12.58 -7.92 -3.13
N VAL A 114 11.52 -8.59 -3.57
CA VAL A 114 10.39 -7.97 -4.25
C VAL A 114 9.13 -8.20 -3.43
N TRP A 115 8.38 -7.14 -3.23
CA TRP A 115 7.17 -7.16 -2.43
C TRP A 115 6.01 -6.54 -3.19
N VAL A 116 4.84 -7.18 -3.17
CA VAL A 116 3.60 -6.55 -3.64
C VAL A 116 2.96 -5.87 -2.44
N ASN A 117 2.76 -4.57 -2.53
CA ASN A 117 2.23 -3.75 -1.46
C ASN A 117 0.71 -3.91 -1.37
N ASP A 118 0.19 -4.05 -0.16
CA ASP A 118 -1.25 -4.08 0.07
C ASP A 118 -1.84 -2.66 -0.06
N ILE A 119 -2.57 -2.48 -1.16
CA ILE A 119 -3.30 -1.26 -1.53
C ILE A 119 -4.81 -1.42 -1.37
N SER A 120 -5.27 -2.42 -0.61
CA SER A 120 -6.69 -2.55 -0.27
C SER A 120 -7.17 -1.36 0.57
N THR A 121 -8.47 -1.11 0.51
CA THR A 121 -9.10 -0.03 1.27
C THR A 121 -9.01 -0.27 2.77
N ILE A 122 -8.68 0.79 3.52
CA ILE A 122 -8.58 0.84 4.98
C ILE A 122 -9.88 1.44 5.54
N ALA A 123 -10.35 0.92 6.67
CA ALA A 123 -11.55 1.42 7.32
C ALA A 123 -11.41 2.86 7.80
N ALA A 124 -12.54 3.56 7.94
CA ALA A 124 -12.53 4.93 8.45
C ALA A 124 -11.98 4.99 9.88
N GLY A 125 -11.13 5.97 10.15
CA GLY A 125 -10.42 6.15 11.41
C GLY A 125 -9.19 5.26 11.60
N GLU A 126 -8.84 4.41 10.62
CA GLU A 126 -7.68 3.53 10.67
C GLU A 126 -6.62 3.92 9.64
N GLY A 127 -5.37 3.59 9.96
CA GLY A 127 -4.28 3.48 9.00
C GLY A 127 -3.73 2.06 8.99
N ARG A 128 -2.77 1.79 8.10
CA ARG A 128 -2.12 0.49 7.99
C ARG A 128 -0.63 0.64 8.28
N VAL A 129 -0.08 -0.33 8.98
CA VAL A 129 1.37 -0.49 9.13
C VAL A 129 1.80 -1.81 8.52
N THR A 130 2.79 -1.73 7.64
CA THR A 130 3.49 -2.88 7.09
C THR A 130 4.93 -2.81 7.57
N VAL A 131 5.44 -3.88 8.19
CA VAL A 131 6.82 -3.93 8.66
C VAL A 131 7.54 -5.03 7.92
N ARG A 132 8.69 -4.72 7.32
CA ARG A 132 9.51 -5.68 6.57
C ARG A 132 10.86 -5.80 7.25
N HIS A 133 11.14 -6.98 7.77
CA HIS A 133 12.43 -7.24 8.38
C HIS A 133 13.42 -7.69 7.31
N THR A 134 14.28 -6.78 6.87
CA THR A 134 15.24 -7.00 5.76
C THR A 134 16.68 -6.70 6.16
N ALA A 135 16.95 -6.60 7.46
CA ALA A 135 18.26 -6.34 8.02
C ALA A 135 18.93 -7.65 8.41
N ALA A 136 20.26 -7.71 8.35
CA ALA A 136 21.04 -8.78 8.94
C ALA A 136 20.98 -8.66 10.47
N ALA A 137 19.97 -9.30 11.06
CA ALA A 137 19.74 -9.35 12.49
C ALA A 137 19.01 -10.66 12.85
N PRO A 138 19.05 -11.07 14.13
CA PRO A 138 18.14 -12.09 14.65
C PRO A 138 16.68 -11.65 14.53
N ASN A 139 15.75 -12.57 14.77
CA ASN A 139 14.33 -12.26 14.80
C ASN A 139 14.03 -11.14 15.80
N VAL A 140 13.07 -10.29 15.44
CA VAL A 140 12.68 -9.12 16.23
C VAL A 140 11.22 -9.19 16.67
N ASP A 141 10.96 -8.60 17.83
CA ASP A 141 9.62 -8.25 18.28
C ASP A 141 9.39 -6.76 17.99
N ILE A 142 8.22 -6.43 17.44
CA ILE A 142 7.80 -5.06 17.17
C ILE A 142 6.67 -4.72 18.11
N LEU A 143 6.91 -3.74 18.97
CA LEU A 143 5.97 -3.26 19.97
C LEU A 143 5.46 -1.88 19.58
N ALA A 144 4.16 -1.64 19.78
CA ALA A 144 3.52 -0.35 19.62
C ALA A 144 2.88 0.06 20.96
N ASN A 145 3.28 1.22 21.49
CA ASN A 145 2.86 1.70 22.81
C ASN A 145 3.04 0.65 23.93
N ASP A 146 4.18 -0.05 23.90
CA ASP A 146 4.57 -1.15 24.81
C ASP A 146 3.70 -2.43 24.73
N GLY A 147 2.78 -2.51 23.77
CA GLY A 147 2.06 -3.75 23.44
C GLY A 147 2.66 -4.44 22.21
N ASP A 148 2.66 -5.78 22.19
CA ASP A 148 3.16 -6.55 21.04
C ASP A 148 2.26 -6.31 19.82
N LEU A 149 2.86 -5.80 18.75
CA LEU A 149 2.18 -5.62 17.46
C LEU A 149 2.51 -6.79 16.53
N PHE A 150 3.80 -7.11 16.38
CA PHE A 150 4.26 -8.26 15.60
C PHE A 150 5.36 -9.01 16.38
N PRO A 151 5.04 -10.18 16.94
CA PRO A 151 6.04 -10.99 17.63
C PRO A 151 6.85 -11.85 16.64
N ASN A 152 8.13 -12.05 16.97
CA ASN A 152 9.04 -13.00 16.34
C ASN A 152 9.07 -12.92 14.80
N VAL A 153 9.28 -11.72 14.27
CA VAL A 153 9.42 -11.48 12.83
C VAL A 153 10.84 -11.87 12.39
N PRO A 154 11.02 -12.87 11.51
CA PRO A 154 12.33 -13.25 11.00
C PRO A 154 12.78 -12.37 9.82
N ASN A 155 14.08 -12.37 9.50
CA ASN A 155 14.58 -11.75 8.27
C ASN A 155 13.88 -12.34 7.03
N GLY A 156 13.48 -11.48 6.11
CA GLY A 156 12.75 -11.82 4.90
C GLY A 156 11.24 -11.96 5.08
N ALA A 157 10.70 -11.68 6.26
CA ALA A 157 9.26 -11.68 6.51
C ALA A 157 8.67 -10.26 6.59
N GLU A 158 7.35 -10.20 6.40
CA GLU A 158 6.55 -9.00 6.66
C GLU A 158 5.42 -9.26 7.66
N GLY A 159 5.08 -8.21 8.41
CA GLY A 159 3.86 -8.13 9.22
C GLY A 159 2.99 -6.99 8.71
N VAL A 160 1.68 -7.20 8.65
CA VAL A 160 0.70 -6.20 8.21
C VAL A 160 -0.42 -6.11 9.23
N ALA A 161 -0.77 -4.91 9.66
CA ALA A 161 -1.89 -4.67 10.56
C ALA A 161 -2.57 -3.33 10.26
N ASP A 162 -3.90 -3.31 10.35
CA ASP A 162 -4.68 -2.09 10.41
C ASP A 162 -4.80 -1.65 11.88
N VAL A 163 -4.51 -0.38 12.14
CA VAL A 163 -4.47 0.19 13.49
C VAL A 163 -5.17 1.56 13.50
N PRO A 164 -5.71 2.01 14.65
CA PRO A 164 -6.27 3.35 14.76
C PRO A 164 -5.29 4.42 14.27
N ALA A 165 -5.75 5.40 13.51
CA ALA A 165 -4.89 6.49 13.07
C ALA A 165 -4.38 7.30 14.27
N GLY A 166 -3.10 7.65 14.28
CA GLY A 166 -2.48 8.37 15.39
C GLY A 166 -0.97 8.18 15.46
N ASP A 167 -0.37 8.70 16.54
CA ASP A 167 1.06 8.57 16.81
C ASP A 167 1.31 7.38 17.75
N TYR A 168 2.31 6.58 17.41
CA TYR A 168 2.70 5.40 18.17
C TYR A 168 4.15 5.52 18.63
N ASN A 169 4.44 5.13 19.87
CA ASN A 169 5.82 4.82 20.25
C ASN A 169 6.12 3.38 19.78
N VAL A 170 7.02 3.24 18.82
CA VAL A 170 7.39 1.93 18.28
C VAL A 170 8.76 1.53 18.79
N LYS A 171 8.86 0.32 19.31
CA LYS A 171 10.12 -0.30 19.74
C LYS A 171 10.35 -1.57 18.96
N VAL A 172 11.59 -1.79 18.54
CA VAL A 172 12.04 -3.03 17.94
C VAL A 172 13.03 -3.66 18.91
N THR A 173 12.72 -4.85 19.42
CA THR A 173 13.56 -5.60 20.35
C THR A 173 13.98 -6.92 19.75
N LEU A 174 15.06 -7.51 20.27
CA LEU A 174 15.39 -8.90 19.94
C LEU A 174 14.38 -9.84 20.60
N VAL A 175 14.06 -10.93 19.91
CA VAL A 175 13.20 -11.98 20.46
C VAL A 175 13.81 -12.55 21.74
N ASP A 176 12.96 -12.80 22.74
CA ASP A 176 13.30 -13.32 24.06
C ASP A 176 14.23 -12.42 24.92
N ASP A 177 14.53 -11.19 24.46
CA ASP A 177 15.29 -10.19 25.22
C ASP A 177 14.75 -8.76 25.00
N ALA A 178 13.61 -8.48 25.63
CA ALA A 178 12.95 -7.17 25.57
C ALA A 178 13.78 -6.00 26.16
N ALA A 179 14.90 -6.27 26.85
CA ALA A 179 15.82 -5.24 27.31
C ALA A 179 16.80 -4.79 26.22
N SER A 180 17.00 -5.61 25.20
CA SER A 180 17.83 -5.32 24.02
C SER A 180 17.00 -4.59 22.96
N ILE A 181 16.91 -3.28 23.11
CA ILE A 181 16.30 -2.39 22.11
C ILE A 181 17.27 -2.26 20.93
N VAL A 182 16.84 -2.73 19.76
CA VAL A 182 17.56 -2.58 18.49
C VAL A 182 17.34 -1.18 17.94
N GLU A 183 16.10 -0.69 18.01
CA GLU A 183 15.70 0.64 17.55
C GLU A 183 14.45 1.12 18.29
N GLU A 184 14.34 2.44 18.49
CA GLU A 184 13.15 3.09 19.04
C GLU A 184 12.76 4.30 18.19
N VAL A 185 11.51 4.32 17.75
CA VAL A 185 10.93 5.42 16.98
C VAL A 185 9.89 6.14 17.85
N PRO A 186 10.27 7.26 18.47
CA PRO A 186 9.31 8.05 19.22
C PRO A 186 8.34 8.73 18.24
N ALA A 187 7.04 8.48 18.42
CA ALA A 187 5.95 9.11 17.67
C ALA A 187 5.99 8.83 16.14
N LEU A 188 5.97 7.56 15.76
CA LEU A 188 5.64 7.17 14.39
C LEU A 188 4.18 7.51 14.11
N THR A 189 3.94 8.52 13.25
CA THR A 189 2.60 8.88 12.80
C THR A 189 2.07 7.87 11.79
N ILE A 190 0.91 7.30 12.06
CA ILE A 190 0.13 6.47 11.14
C ILE A 190 -1.12 7.26 10.75
N PRO A 191 -1.14 7.92 9.57
CA PRO A 191 -2.29 8.67 9.12
C PRO A 191 -3.46 7.76 8.72
N GLU A 192 -4.68 8.29 8.82
CA GLU A 192 -5.87 7.61 8.32
C GLU A 192 -5.76 7.33 6.81
N GLY A 193 -6.19 6.15 6.38
CA GLY A 193 -6.22 5.77 4.97
C GLY A 193 -4.84 5.74 4.30
N THR A 194 -3.79 5.51 5.09
CA THR A 194 -2.41 5.42 4.62
C THR A 194 -1.77 4.12 5.09
N ASN A 195 -1.10 3.41 4.20
CA ASN A 195 -0.21 2.30 4.54
C ASN A 195 1.21 2.84 4.72
N VAL A 196 1.69 2.85 5.96
CA VAL A 196 3.07 3.19 6.33
C VAL A 196 3.89 1.90 6.33
N ILE A 197 4.80 1.78 5.36
CA ILE A 197 5.68 0.63 5.21
C ILE A 197 7.05 0.96 5.81
N VAL A 198 7.45 0.22 6.82
CA VAL A 198 8.72 0.38 7.53
C VAL A 198 9.64 -0.79 7.19
N TYR A 199 10.83 -0.46 6.68
CA TYR A 199 11.86 -1.43 6.33
C TYR A 199 12.96 -1.38 7.38
N ALA A 200 13.19 -2.48 8.08
CA ALA A 200 14.40 -2.65 8.87
C ALA A 200 15.54 -3.04 7.93
N ILE A 201 16.55 -2.19 7.80
CA ILE A 201 17.66 -2.34 6.85
C ILE A 201 19.02 -2.29 7.56
N GLY A 202 20.08 -2.70 6.86
CA GLY A 202 21.42 -2.74 7.40
C GLY A 202 21.76 -4.02 8.14
N ASP A 203 22.76 -3.93 9.00
CA ASP A 203 23.29 -5.01 9.82
C ASP A 203 23.36 -4.57 11.28
N ALA A 204 22.70 -5.33 12.15
CA ALA A 204 22.65 -5.05 13.59
C ALA A 204 23.99 -5.34 14.29
N GLY A 205 24.70 -6.40 13.88
CA GLY A 205 26.01 -6.74 14.42
C GLY A 205 27.11 -5.76 14.02
N ALA A 206 26.99 -5.14 12.84
CA ALA A 206 27.91 -4.12 12.35
C ALA A 206 27.53 -2.68 12.79
N GLY A 207 26.42 -2.49 13.51
CA GLY A 207 25.96 -1.17 13.96
C GLY A 207 25.51 -0.24 12.84
N THR A 208 25.03 -0.82 11.72
CA THR A 208 24.52 -0.06 10.56
C THR A 208 23.01 -0.13 10.41
N PHE A 209 22.33 -0.80 11.36
CA PHE A 209 20.88 -0.91 11.39
C PHE A 209 20.22 0.47 11.37
N GLN A 210 19.24 0.64 10.49
CA GLN A 210 18.35 1.81 10.50
C GLN A 210 16.99 1.43 9.91
N LEU A 211 16.05 2.38 9.97
CA LEU A 211 14.73 2.23 9.37
C LEU A 211 14.61 3.12 8.13
N ALA A 212 14.06 2.56 7.06
CA ALA A 212 13.57 3.33 5.92
C ALA A 212 12.03 3.28 5.91
N VAL A 213 11.39 4.38 5.52
CA VAL A 213 9.92 4.51 5.57
C VAL A 213 9.38 4.91 4.22
N GLN A 214 8.34 4.21 3.78
CA GLN A 214 7.51 4.53 2.61
C GLN A 214 6.08 4.76 3.08
N SER A 215 5.36 5.69 2.44
CA SER A 215 3.94 5.91 2.70
C SER A 215 3.12 5.78 1.42
N ILE A 216 2.07 4.98 1.47
CA ILE A 216 1.09 4.83 0.41
C ILE A 216 -0.24 5.41 0.91
N SER A 217 -0.61 6.59 0.43
CA SER A 217 -1.83 7.29 0.84
C SER A 217 -3.00 6.99 -0.10
N GLY A 218 -4.18 7.50 0.25
CA GLY A 218 -5.38 7.41 -0.62
C GLY A 218 -6.11 6.07 -0.51
N LEU A 219 -5.86 5.31 0.54
CA LEU A 219 -6.48 4.01 0.79
C LEU A 219 -7.74 4.12 1.67
N HIS A 220 -8.24 5.32 1.95
CA HIS A 220 -9.44 5.52 2.75
C HIS A 220 -10.71 5.04 2.04
N THR A 221 -11.72 4.68 2.83
CA THR A 221 -13.09 4.53 2.32
C THR A 221 -13.71 5.90 2.06
N ALA A 222 -14.59 5.98 1.06
CA ALA A 222 -15.36 7.21 0.83
C ALA A 222 -16.20 7.56 2.07
N PRO A 223 -16.40 8.85 2.39
CA PRO A 223 -17.21 9.25 3.55
C PRO A 223 -18.59 8.58 3.52
N ALA A 224 -19.03 8.03 4.65
CA ALA A 224 -20.32 7.35 4.80
C ALA A 224 -21.50 8.35 4.85
N GLY A 225 -21.56 9.29 3.90
CA GLY A 225 -22.57 10.35 3.86
C GLY A 225 -22.49 11.32 5.04
N VAL A 226 -22.93 12.57 4.82
CA VAL A 226 -23.31 13.43 5.94
C VAL A 226 -24.76 13.13 6.27
N PRO A 227 -25.12 12.86 7.54
CA PRO A 227 -26.53 12.79 7.95
C PRO A 227 -27.16 14.16 7.71
N SER A 228 -27.68 14.39 6.51
CA SER A 228 -28.62 15.46 6.28
C SER A 228 -29.88 15.02 7.03
N GLY A 229 -30.04 15.55 8.25
CA GLY A 229 -31.22 15.27 9.07
C GLY A 229 -32.47 15.38 8.20
N THR A 230 -33.44 14.49 8.43
CA THR A 230 -34.71 14.43 7.70
C THR A 230 -35.36 15.80 7.67
N GLY A 231 -35.07 16.56 6.61
CA GLY A 231 -35.51 17.94 6.45
C GLY A 231 -37.02 17.96 6.30
N GLY A 232 -37.72 18.18 7.40
CA GLY A 232 -39.16 18.43 7.45
C GLY A 232 -40.00 17.47 6.62
N ASP A 233 -40.05 16.19 7.02
CA ASP A 233 -41.06 15.31 6.45
C ASP A 233 -42.47 15.76 6.90
N LEU A 234 -43.12 16.56 6.05
CA LEU A 234 -44.52 16.95 6.19
C LEU A 234 -45.49 15.80 5.82
N SER A 235 -45.00 14.56 5.61
CA SER A 235 -45.85 13.39 5.33
C SER A 235 -46.64 12.88 6.54
N THR A 236 -46.38 13.41 7.75
CA THR A 236 -47.34 13.28 8.84
C THR A 236 -48.54 14.17 8.54
N GLY A 237 -49.48 13.61 7.76
CA GLY A 237 -50.69 14.27 7.33
C GLY A 237 -51.32 15.04 8.48
N VAL A 238 -51.60 16.32 8.23
CA VAL A 238 -52.23 17.21 9.22
C VAL A 238 -53.42 16.48 9.82
N PRO A 239 -53.44 16.22 11.14
CA PRO A 239 -54.45 15.35 11.71
C PRO A 239 -55.82 15.99 11.49
N ALA A 240 -56.79 15.19 11.04
CA ALA A 240 -58.06 15.70 10.50
C ALA A 240 -58.81 16.66 11.45
N TRP A 241 -58.58 16.57 12.77
CA TRP A 241 -59.14 17.48 13.76
C TRP A 241 -58.63 18.93 13.63
N LEU A 242 -57.40 19.13 13.16
CA LEU A 242 -56.80 20.44 12.90
C LEU A 242 -57.37 21.09 11.62
N ILE A 243 -57.73 20.29 10.63
CA ILE A 243 -58.47 20.75 9.45
C ILE A 243 -59.93 21.09 9.83
N ALA A 244 -60.54 20.26 10.68
CA ALA A 244 -61.91 20.48 11.15
C ALA A 244 -62.05 21.74 12.01
N SER A 245 -61.06 22.08 12.83
CA SER A 245 -61.09 23.29 13.67
C SER A 245 -61.01 24.59 12.85
N MET A 246 -60.28 24.59 11.74
CA MET A 246 -60.23 25.74 10.81
C MET A 246 -61.56 25.97 10.08
N ALA A 247 -62.30 24.90 9.74
CA ALA A 247 -63.62 25.01 9.10
C ALA A 247 -64.70 25.57 10.05
N VAL A 248 -64.62 25.24 11.34
CA VAL A 248 -65.54 25.79 12.37
C VAL A 248 -65.25 27.27 12.64
N ALA A 249 -63.99 27.71 12.62
CA ALA A 249 -63.63 29.12 12.75
C ALA A 249 -64.15 29.99 11.58
N ALA A 250 -64.10 29.47 10.35
CA ALA A 250 -64.59 30.18 9.16
C ALA A 250 -66.12 30.37 9.17
N THR A 251 -66.87 29.41 9.70
CA THR A 251 -68.35 29.49 9.78
C THR A 251 -68.82 30.42 10.91
N ALA A 252 -68.07 30.54 12.01
CA ALA A 252 -68.36 31.52 13.07
C ALA A 252 -68.22 32.98 12.61
N ILE A 253 -67.24 33.26 11.73
CA ILE A 253 -67.04 34.61 11.15
C ILE A 253 -68.19 34.96 10.18
N ALA A 254 -68.65 34.00 9.36
CA ALA A 254 -69.78 34.22 8.47
C ALA A 254 -71.11 34.45 9.21
N ALA A 255 -71.36 33.73 10.31
CA ALA A 255 -72.56 33.91 11.13
C ALA A 255 -72.55 35.24 11.92
N GLY A 256 -71.37 35.72 12.34
CA GLY A 256 -71.20 37.02 13.00
C GLY A 256 -71.47 38.19 12.05
N GLY A 257 -71.05 38.09 10.79
CA GLY A 257 -71.29 39.12 9.76
C GLY A 257 -72.77 39.33 9.41
N LEU A 258 -73.56 38.25 9.37
CA LEU A 258 -75.00 38.33 9.05
C LEU A 258 -75.83 38.99 10.17
N ARG A 259 -75.47 38.83 11.45
CA ARG A 259 -76.17 39.51 12.56
C ARG A 259 -75.90 41.02 12.64
N ALA A 260 -74.70 41.47 12.24
CA ALA A 260 -74.37 42.90 12.21
C ALA A 260 -75.11 43.67 11.10
N SER A 261 -75.50 42.99 10.01
CA SER A 261 -76.22 43.62 8.89
C SER A 261 -77.71 43.91 9.15
N ARG A 262 -78.35 43.20 10.10
CA ARG A 262 -79.78 43.34 10.43
C ARG A 262 -80.11 44.40 11.49
N GLN A 263 -79.12 45.02 12.12
CA GLN A 263 -79.33 46.12 13.08
C GLN A 263 -79.14 47.51 12.45
N ARG A 264 -78.99 47.60 11.12
CA ARG A 264 -78.75 48.86 10.39
C ARG A 264 -79.71 49.15 9.22
N GLY A 265 -80.86 48.47 9.12
CA GLY A 265 -81.86 48.75 8.08
C GLY A 265 -83.23 48.22 8.43
#